data_AF-A0AB39ZPH6-F1
#
_entry.id   AF-A0AB39ZPH6-F1
#
_cell.length_a   1.000
_cell.length_b   1.000
_cell.length_c   1.000
_cell.angle_alpha   90.00
_cell.angle_beta   90.00
_cell.angle_gamma   90.00
#
_symmetry.space_group_name_H-M   'P 1'
#
loop_
_entity.id
_entity.type
_entity.pdbx_description
1 polymer ?
#
loop_
_entity_poly.entity_id
_entity_poly.type
_entity_poly.pdbx_seq_one_letter_code
_entity_poly.pdbx_strand_id
1 'polypeptide(L)'
;MRGQLKALGVGCAVLAAVLLLLAGSSEARPMDLYDDVSDFFDAISLDDVANTGRNTHPEQFCLMPARKGVCRALIPRWRYDPEQKKCVEFKFGGCDGNENNFSSYKDCMSTCEGM
;
A
#
# COMPACT_ATOMS: atom_id res chain seq x y z
N MET A 1 -6.43 -11.98 -64.59
CA MET A 1 -6.99 -13.33 -64.84
C MET A 1 -7.35 -13.92 -63.48
N ARG A 2 -8.65 -14.16 -63.23
CA ARG A 2 -9.19 -14.54 -61.91
C ARG A 2 -8.89 -16.02 -61.63
N GLY A 3 -8.09 -16.29 -60.59
CA GLY A 3 -7.76 -17.65 -60.13
C GLY A 3 -8.96 -18.31 -59.47
N GLN A 4 -9.23 -19.57 -59.84
CA GLN A 4 -10.41 -20.31 -59.43
C GLN A 4 -10.44 -20.58 -57.93
N LEU A 5 -11.54 -20.18 -57.30
CA LEU A 5 -11.95 -20.51 -55.94
C LEU A 5 -12.37 -21.99 -55.93
N LYS A 6 -11.50 -22.90 -55.48
CA LYS A 6 -11.89 -24.31 -55.24
C LYS A 6 -12.71 -24.35 -53.97
N ALA A 7 -13.98 -24.77 -54.10
CA ALA A 7 -14.89 -24.98 -52.99
C ALA A 7 -14.28 -25.97 -51.99
N LEU A 8 -13.90 -25.48 -50.81
CA LEU A 8 -13.57 -26.31 -49.66
C LEU A 8 -14.84 -27.06 -49.27
N GLY A 9 -14.89 -28.37 -49.51
CA GLY A 9 -16.06 -29.19 -49.20
C GLY A 9 -16.40 -29.13 -47.71
N VAL A 10 -17.69 -29.19 -47.38
CA VAL A 10 -18.24 -29.15 -46.01
C VAL A 10 -17.52 -30.13 -45.07
N GLY A 11 -17.08 -31.29 -45.58
CA GLY A 11 -16.31 -32.27 -44.81
C GLY A 11 -14.93 -31.80 -44.33
N CYS A 12 -14.24 -30.95 -45.10
CA CYS A 12 -12.94 -30.38 -44.69
C CYS A 12 -13.13 -29.31 -43.60
N ALA A 13 -14.22 -28.54 -43.67
CA ALA A 13 -14.59 -27.57 -42.64
C ALA A 13 -15.00 -28.25 -41.32
N VAL A 14 -15.75 -29.36 -41.38
CA VAL A 14 -16.12 -30.14 -40.18
C VAL A 14 -14.89 -30.81 -39.56
N LEU A 15 -13.98 -31.37 -40.35
CA LEU A 15 -12.73 -31.95 -39.85
C LEU A 15 -11.84 -30.90 -39.17
N ALA A 16 -11.72 -29.72 -39.76
CA ALA A 16 -10.98 -28.61 -39.16
C ALA A 16 -11.63 -28.14 -37.85
N ALA A 17 -12.96 -28.04 -37.79
CA ALA A 17 -13.69 -27.67 -36.57
C ALA A 17 -13.55 -28.73 -35.46
N VAL A 18 -13.61 -30.02 -35.80
CA VAL A 18 -13.42 -31.12 -34.83
C VAL A 18 -11.96 -31.15 -34.33
N LEU A 19 -10.97 -30.92 -35.21
CA LEU A 19 -9.57 -30.80 -34.80
C LEU A 19 -9.34 -29.62 -33.85
N LEU A 20 -10.01 -28.48 -34.07
CA LEU A 20 -9.95 -27.32 -33.17
C LEU A 20 -10.66 -27.55 -31.83
N LEU A 21 -11.67 -28.42 -31.78
CA LEU A 21 -12.37 -28.79 -30.53
C LEU A 21 -11.64 -29.89 -29.74
N LEU A 22 -10.91 -30.78 -30.42
CA LEU A 22 -10.12 -31.85 -29.80
C LEU A 22 -8.72 -31.40 -29.39
N ALA A 23 -8.13 -30.45 -30.13
CA ALA A 23 -6.98 -29.68 -29.66
C ALA A 23 -7.50 -28.65 -28.66
N GLY A 24 -7.81 -29.12 -27.44
CA GLY A 24 -8.18 -28.23 -26.34
C GLY A 24 -7.18 -27.08 -26.27
N SER A 25 -7.68 -25.85 -26.24
CA SER A 25 -6.86 -24.64 -26.18
C SER A 25 -6.14 -24.59 -24.83
N SER A 26 -5.02 -25.29 -24.70
CA SER A 26 -4.13 -25.19 -23.55
C SER A 26 -3.24 -23.95 -23.68
N GLU A 27 -3.85 -22.78 -23.87
CA GLU A 27 -3.15 -21.50 -23.89
C GLU A 27 -3.98 -20.47 -23.13
N ALA A 28 -4.21 -20.75 -21.85
CA ALA A 28 -4.62 -19.74 -20.90
C ALA A 28 -3.79 -19.94 -19.64
N ARG A 29 -2.60 -19.32 -19.65
CA ARG A 29 -1.97 -18.64 -18.52
C ARG A 29 -0.61 -18.11 -18.94
N PRO A 30 -0.56 -16.83 -19.29
CA PRO A 30 0.56 -16.01 -18.86
C PRO A 30 0.11 -15.15 -17.65
N MET A 31 0.77 -15.32 -16.52
CA MET A 31 0.51 -14.62 -15.25
C MET A 31 1.27 -13.28 -15.25
N ASP A 32 1.15 -12.51 -16.32
CA ASP A 32 2.10 -11.42 -16.64
C ASP A 32 1.76 -10.08 -15.96
N LEU A 33 0.91 -10.12 -14.93
CA LEU A 33 0.56 -8.93 -14.13
C LEU A 33 1.20 -8.98 -12.73
N TYR A 34 2.02 -10.00 -12.44
CA TYR A 34 2.63 -10.21 -11.13
C TYR A 34 4.15 -9.90 -11.08
N ASP A 35 4.80 -9.68 -12.24
CA ASP A 35 6.25 -9.44 -12.32
C ASP A 35 6.67 -8.02 -11.87
N ASP A 36 5.86 -6.98 -12.13
CA ASP A 36 6.22 -5.60 -11.72
C ASP A 36 6.25 -5.43 -10.19
N VAL A 37 5.45 -6.24 -9.49
CA VAL A 37 5.33 -6.16 -8.03
C VAL A 37 6.39 -7.02 -7.34
N SER A 38 6.81 -8.15 -7.94
CA SER A 38 7.90 -8.97 -7.40
C SER A 38 9.26 -8.29 -7.53
N ASP A 39 9.52 -7.62 -8.65
CA ASP A 39 10.78 -6.88 -8.85
C ASP A 39 10.91 -5.72 -7.85
N PHE A 40 9.79 -5.11 -7.46
CA PHE A 40 9.76 -4.11 -6.40
C PHE A 40 10.08 -4.72 -5.02
N PHE A 41 9.57 -5.91 -4.72
CA PHE A 41 9.85 -6.59 -3.44
C PHE A 41 11.25 -7.21 -3.38
N ASP A 42 11.83 -7.62 -4.51
CA ASP A 42 13.20 -8.15 -4.61
C ASP A 42 14.27 -7.03 -4.60
N ALA A 43 13.91 -5.82 -5.07
CA ALA A 43 14.78 -4.64 -5.02
C ALA A 43 14.85 -3.99 -3.62
N ILE A 44 13.93 -4.32 -2.70
CA ILE A 44 13.95 -3.82 -1.33
C ILE A 44 14.70 -4.83 -0.47
N SER A 45 15.97 -4.57 -0.16
CA SER A 45 16.70 -5.39 0.82
C SER A 45 16.10 -5.22 2.21
N LEU A 46 16.16 -6.27 3.06
CA LEU A 46 15.84 -6.14 4.49
C LEU A 46 16.70 -5.06 5.17
N ASP A 47 17.90 -4.80 4.61
CA ASP A 47 18.75 -3.70 5.04
C ASP A 47 18.14 -2.33 4.67
N ASP A 48 17.44 -2.20 3.54
CA ASP A 48 16.74 -0.98 3.13
C ASP A 48 15.46 -0.75 3.96
N VAL A 49 14.75 -1.82 4.36
CA VAL A 49 13.62 -1.73 5.32
C VAL A 49 14.12 -1.31 6.71
N ALA A 50 15.26 -1.87 7.15
CA ALA A 50 15.87 -1.48 8.41
C ALA A 50 16.41 -0.03 8.38
N ASN A 51 16.89 0.42 7.23
CA ASN A 51 17.39 1.78 7.03
C ASN A 51 16.29 2.82 6.81
N THR A 52 15.14 2.44 6.25
CA THR A 52 13.94 3.31 6.19
C THR A 52 13.18 3.37 7.51
N GLY A 53 13.34 2.37 8.38
CA GLY A 53 12.72 2.31 9.71
C GLY A 53 13.31 3.23 10.78
N ARG A 54 14.32 4.05 10.47
CA ARG A 54 15.01 4.93 11.43
C ARG A 54 15.16 6.40 11.02
N ASN A 55 14.46 6.84 9.98
CA ASN A 55 14.33 8.27 9.65
C ASN A 55 13.02 8.86 10.19
N THR A 56 12.58 8.41 11.37
CA THR A 56 11.56 9.13 12.14
C THR A 56 12.26 10.27 12.85
N HIS A 57 12.46 11.39 12.15
CA HIS A 57 13.01 12.63 12.71
C HIS A 57 11.96 13.18 13.70
N PRO A 58 12.06 12.89 15.01
CA PRO A 58 10.93 13.09 15.92
C PRO A 58 10.53 14.56 16.01
N GLU A 59 11.47 15.48 15.80
CA GLU A 59 11.23 16.91 15.76
C GLU A 59 10.30 17.35 14.62
N GLN A 60 10.09 16.54 13.56
CA GLN A 60 9.07 16.83 12.54
C GLN A 60 7.64 16.75 13.10
N PHE A 61 7.41 15.95 14.14
CA PHE A 61 6.07 15.79 14.70
C PHE A 61 5.94 16.15 16.17
N CYS A 62 6.93 15.84 17.02
CA CYS A 62 6.92 16.18 18.44
C CYS A 62 6.79 17.69 18.67
N LEU A 63 7.31 18.51 17.75
CA LEU A 63 7.24 19.97 17.82
C LEU A 63 6.00 20.57 17.14
N MET A 64 5.18 19.75 16.47
CA MET A 64 3.93 20.25 15.90
C MET A 64 2.90 20.56 16.99
N PRO A 65 2.05 21.60 16.81
CA PRO A 65 0.89 21.79 17.66
C PRO A 65 -0.04 20.56 17.62
N ALA A 66 -0.57 20.13 18.76
CA ALA A 66 -1.53 19.03 18.78
C ALA A 66 -2.81 19.40 18.01
N ARG A 67 -3.24 18.50 17.13
CA ARG A 67 -4.43 18.69 16.30
C ARG A 67 -5.61 17.88 16.83
N LYS A 68 -6.68 18.57 17.25
CA LYS A 68 -7.95 17.93 17.63
C LYS A 68 -8.64 17.26 16.45
N GLY A 69 -8.56 17.86 15.26
CA GLY A 69 -9.26 17.40 14.05
C GLY A 69 -10.74 17.80 14.00
N VAL A 70 -11.43 17.40 12.93
CA VAL A 70 -12.80 17.86 12.62
C VAL A 70 -13.89 17.08 13.37
N CYS A 71 -13.58 15.85 13.79
CA CYS A 71 -14.50 15.02 14.55
C CYS A 71 -14.69 15.55 15.99
N ARG A 72 -15.79 15.13 16.63
CA ARG A 72 -16.26 15.71 17.91
C ARG A 72 -16.21 14.74 19.10
N ALA A 73 -15.51 13.61 18.98
CA ALA A 73 -15.26 12.75 20.13
C ALA A 73 -14.33 13.46 21.14
N LEU A 74 -14.28 12.97 22.37
CA LEU A 74 -13.42 13.48 23.44
C LEU A 74 -12.44 12.39 23.88
N ILE A 75 -11.62 11.94 22.94
CA ILE A 75 -10.69 10.84 23.17
C ILE A 75 -9.47 11.40 23.92
N PRO A 76 -9.18 10.97 25.16
CA PRO A 76 -7.98 11.37 25.87
C PRO A 76 -6.74 10.83 25.15
N ARG A 77 -5.81 11.72 24.84
CA ARG A 77 -4.53 11.44 24.17
C ARG A 77 -3.44 12.28 24.78
N TRP A 78 -2.19 11.96 24.47
CA TRP A 78 -1.01 12.68 24.94
C TRP A 78 -0.33 13.38 23.78
N ARG A 79 0.23 14.55 24.03
CA ARG A 79 1.03 15.31 23.07
C ARG A 79 2.25 15.91 23.76
N TYR A 80 3.37 16.01 23.05
CA TYR A 80 4.56 16.66 23.55
C TYR A 80 4.35 18.18 23.61
N ASP A 81 4.80 18.79 24.70
CA ASP A 81 4.82 20.22 24.91
C ASP A 81 6.28 20.68 25.03
N PRO A 82 6.86 21.32 24.00
CA PRO A 82 8.26 21.73 24.01
C PRO A 82 8.56 22.87 25.00
N GLU A 83 7.56 23.68 25.36
CA GLU A 83 7.74 24.72 26.37
C GLU A 83 7.88 24.10 27.77
N GLN A 84 7.05 23.10 28.05
CA GLN A 84 7.07 22.37 29.32
C GLN A 84 8.06 21.19 29.33
N LYS A 85 8.66 20.87 28.19
CA LYS A 85 9.53 19.71 27.94
C LYS A 85 8.94 18.39 28.43
N LYS A 86 7.63 18.22 28.28
CA LYS A 86 6.91 17.05 28.81
C LYS A 86 5.67 16.73 27.98
N CYS A 87 5.20 15.49 28.09
CA CYS A 87 3.93 15.10 27.50
C CYS A 87 2.75 15.55 28.38
N VAL A 88 1.73 16.11 27.75
CA VAL A 88 0.50 16.58 28.41
C VAL A 88 -0.74 15.98 27.75
N GLU A 89 -1.79 15.76 28.52
CA GLU A 89 -3.05 15.24 27.99
C GLU A 89 -3.78 16.31 27.16
N PHE A 90 -4.41 15.90 26.06
CA PHE A 90 -5.34 16.70 25.29
C PHE A 90 -6.52 15.85 24.79
N LYS A 91 -7.58 16.50 24.30
CA LYS A 91 -8.77 15.82 23.75
C LYS A 91 -8.70 15.76 22.23
N PHE A 92 -8.50 14.57 21.70
CA PHE A 92 -8.53 14.29 20.27
C PHE A 92 -9.98 14.05 19.80
N GLY A 93 -10.33 14.65 18.67
CA GLY A 93 -11.65 14.60 18.05
C GLY A 93 -12.00 13.24 17.45
N GLY A 94 -11.02 12.38 17.19
CA GLY A 94 -11.21 11.02 16.67
C GLY A 94 -10.87 10.83 15.19
N CYS A 95 -10.69 11.91 14.44
CA CYS A 95 -10.23 11.90 13.05
C CYS A 95 -9.42 13.17 12.74
N ASP A 96 -8.70 13.20 11.62
CA ASP A 96 -7.92 14.34 11.13
C ASP A 96 -6.97 14.95 12.18
N GLY A 97 -6.32 14.07 12.96
CA GLY A 97 -5.23 14.45 13.86
C GLY A 97 -3.91 14.64 13.11
N ASN A 98 -2.84 14.86 13.87
CA ASN A 98 -1.47 14.74 13.42
C ASN A 98 -0.70 13.81 14.36
N GLU A 99 0.58 13.64 14.12
CA GLU A 99 1.47 12.66 14.75
C GLU A 99 1.90 13.05 16.17
N ASN A 100 1.71 14.31 16.59
CA ASN A 100 1.81 14.71 17.99
C ASN A 100 0.56 14.27 18.80
N ASN A 101 0.31 12.96 18.79
CA ASN A 101 -0.91 12.35 19.33
C ASN A 101 -0.64 10.88 19.69
N PHE A 102 -0.45 10.64 20.98
CA PHE A 102 -0.09 9.34 21.53
C PHE A 102 -1.22 8.80 22.42
N SER A 103 -1.38 7.47 22.45
CA SER A 103 -2.35 6.79 23.31
C SER A 103 -1.96 6.80 24.78
N SER A 104 -0.66 6.87 25.08
CA SER A 104 -0.15 6.87 26.46
C SER A 104 0.95 7.91 26.69
N TYR A 105 1.10 8.32 27.95
CA TYR A 105 2.19 9.20 28.38
C TYR A 105 3.57 8.56 28.11
N LYS A 106 3.68 7.25 28.36
CA LYS A 106 4.93 6.52 28.19
C LYS A 106 5.40 6.52 26.74
N ASP A 107 4.48 6.27 25.80
CA ASP A 107 4.81 6.26 24.37
C ASP A 107 5.27 7.66 23.94
N CYS A 108 4.50 8.69 24.30
CA CYS A 108 4.84 10.08 24.01
C CYS A 108 6.23 10.47 24.54
N MET A 109 6.53 10.15 25.80
CA MET A 109 7.85 10.45 26.38
C MET A 109 8.95 9.64 25.69
N SER A 110 8.76 8.34 25.47
CA SER A 110 9.77 7.52 24.81
C SER A 110 10.10 7.96 23.37
N THR A 111 9.14 8.63 22.71
CA THR A 111 9.30 9.12 21.34
C THR A 111 9.83 10.55 21.29
N CYS A 112 9.39 11.43 22.19
CA CYS A 112 9.61 12.88 22.10
C CYS A 112 10.45 13.46 23.24
N GLU A 113 10.97 12.66 24.16
CA GLU A 113 11.83 13.17 25.23
C GLU A 113 13.06 13.88 24.67
N GLY A 114 13.35 15.07 25.21
CA GLY A 114 14.49 15.90 24.81
C GLY A 114 14.29 16.76 23.56
N MET A 115 13.09 16.72 22.95
CA MET A 115 12.73 17.61 21.83
C MET A 115 12.52 19.07 22.27
#